data_AF-A0A5M9K150-F1
#
_entry.id   AF-A0A5M9K150-F1
#
_cell.length_a   1.000
_cell.length_b   1.000
_cell.length_c   1.000
_cell.angle_alpha   90.00
_cell.angle_beta   90.00
_cell.angle_gamma   90.00
#
_symmetry.space_group_name_H-M   'P 1'
#
loop_
_entity.id
_entity.type
_entity.pdbx_description
1 polymer ?
#
loop_
_entity_poly.entity_id
_entity_poly.type
_entity_poly.pdbx_seq_one_letter_code
_entity_poly.pdbx_strand_id
1 'polypeptide(L)'
;MHVAHTPLSASFVNNPSLLDAAMFLAECATPAVLQTQSHTLVPRQINVASQSTKFRRQQSAYLTLAGGLNAEDSVVDNLMQLNWAKIGNSAIAKGAHVVEVGAESTTTARSLTALNPALHFQMQLDAPKDRDMYMEKQREETFEQELGSPEPRITITHRPIGVGYPQTATDAAVYILHLPEEPSATLAELKEHLNILRAGNAVMLILTASLLPEPGSIPDPETEATVRSRDLALLHLQLTTTGEMEMVELLRMIETVSDNSGKLVVINKLRSRNNIVVALAVKNVHFTLSFLCYDLFARKSTVPFMSSNGTTSNGKIFAQDKKFWNNYLKGRPRAPDIFFDRIFNYHKAQGGEFGIAHDVGAGNAPYANKLRSKFSHVIVSDIVAKNIELAQDRLGTDQYSYRSLRRM
;
A
#
# COMPACT_ATOMS: atom_id res chain seq x y z
N MET A 1 -9.04 -17.41 -43.56
CA MET A 1 -8.33 -16.97 -42.34
C MET A 1 -9.40 -16.47 -41.38
N HIS A 2 -9.61 -17.14 -40.25
CA HIS A 2 -10.63 -16.76 -39.27
C HIS A 2 -9.95 -16.13 -38.05
N VAL A 3 -10.50 -15.02 -37.58
CA VAL A 3 -10.11 -14.38 -36.31
C VAL A 3 -11.15 -14.78 -35.26
N ALA A 4 -10.69 -15.22 -34.09
CA ALA A 4 -11.54 -15.60 -32.97
C ALA A 4 -11.00 -15.00 -31.66
N HIS A 5 -11.89 -14.80 -30.68
CA HIS A 5 -11.48 -14.31 -29.36
C HIS A 5 -10.60 -15.33 -28.64
N THR A 6 -9.66 -14.80 -27.87
CA THR A 6 -8.96 -15.54 -26.80
C THR A 6 -9.67 -15.27 -25.47
N PRO A 7 -9.39 -16.03 -24.41
CA PRO A 7 -9.94 -15.72 -23.08
C PRO A 7 -9.66 -14.29 -22.63
N LEU A 8 -8.46 -13.76 -22.94
CA LEU A 8 -8.10 -12.37 -22.62
C LEU A 8 -8.90 -11.37 -23.46
N SER A 9 -8.97 -11.52 -24.79
CA SER A 9 -9.73 -10.55 -25.60
C SER A 9 -11.24 -10.65 -25.39
N ALA A 10 -11.75 -11.79 -24.93
CA ALA A 10 -13.16 -11.94 -24.54
C ALA A 10 -13.50 -11.17 -23.24
N SER A 11 -12.57 -11.06 -22.28
CA SER A 11 -12.85 -10.34 -21.03
C SER A 11 -13.08 -8.84 -21.25
N PHE A 12 -12.40 -8.23 -22.22
CA PHE A 12 -12.59 -6.83 -22.61
C PHE A 12 -13.95 -6.55 -23.27
N VAL A 13 -14.60 -7.57 -23.84
CA VAL A 13 -15.97 -7.45 -24.39
C VAL A 13 -17.00 -7.50 -23.26
N ASN A 14 -16.78 -8.40 -22.28
CA ASN A 14 -17.74 -8.65 -21.21
C ASN A 14 -17.63 -7.64 -20.05
N ASN A 15 -16.51 -6.97 -19.89
CA ASN A 15 -16.27 -6.02 -18.81
C ASN A 15 -15.82 -4.65 -19.36
N PRO A 16 -16.75 -3.69 -19.48
CA PRO A 16 -16.45 -2.34 -19.96
C PRO A 16 -15.37 -1.61 -19.15
N SER A 17 -15.21 -1.91 -17.86
CA SER A 17 -14.20 -1.28 -17.01
C SER A 17 -12.77 -1.63 -17.44
N LEU A 18 -12.54 -2.82 -18.02
CA LEU A 18 -11.23 -3.17 -18.57
C LEU A 18 -10.86 -2.28 -19.76
N LEU A 19 -11.85 -1.98 -20.62
CA LEU A 19 -11.66 -1.04 -21.73
C LEU A 19 -11.40 0.37 -21.20
N ASP A 20 -12.19 0.84 -20.24
CA ASP A 20 -12.01 2.17 -19.65
C ASP A 20 -10.62 2.33 -19.00
N ALA A 21 -10.14 1.33 -18.27
CA ALA A 21 -8.79 1.30 -17.68
C ALA A 21 -7.70 1.32 -18.77
N ALA A 22 -7.85 0.52 -19.82
CA ALA A 22 -6.90 0.49 -20.93
C ALA A 22 -6.86 1.82 -21.71
N MET A 23 -8.02 2.47 -21.89
CA MET A 23 -8.10 3.78 -22.52
C MET A 23 -7.41 4.85 -21.66
N PHE A 24 -7.63 4.85 -20.34
CA PHE A 24 -6.91 5.77 -19.44
C PHE A 24 -5.40 5.57 -19.51
N LEU A 25 -4.95 4.31 -19.49
CA LEU A 25 -3.53 3.96 -19.61
C LEU A 25 -2.91 4.49 -20.91
N ALA A 26 -3.59 4.28 -22.04
CA ALA A 26 -3.07 4.62 -23.36
C ALA A 26 -3.19 6.11 -23.70
N GLU A 27 -4.28 6.77 -23.30
CA GLU A 27 -4.58 8.15 -23.67
C GLU A 27 -4.11 9.17 -22.62
N CYS A 28 -3.97 8.77 -21.35
CA CYS A 28 -3.65 9.68 -20.26
C CYS A 28 -2.34 9.31 -19.55
N ALA A 29 -2.29 8.17 -18.86
CA ALA A 29 -1.17 7.84 -17.98
C ALA A 29 0.16 7.68 -18.74
N THR A 30 0.17 6.89 -19.82
CA THR A 30 1.40 6.62 -20.59
C THR A 30 1.93 7.88 -21.28
N PRO A 31 1.11 8.67 -22.01
CA PRO A 31 1.58 9.92 -22.59
C PRO A 31 2.10 10.93 -21.55
N ALA A 32 1.43 11.06 -20.39
CA ALA A 32 1.85 11.97 -19.34
C ALA A 32 3.25 11.64 -18.80
N VAL A 33 3.55 10.35 -18.61
CA VAL A 33 4.87 9.88 -18.14
C VAL A 33 5.94 9.98 -19.22
N LEU A 34 5.60 9.76 -20.51
CA LEU A 34 6.56 9.78 -21.61
C LEU A 34 6.88 11.19 -22.14
N GLN A 35 5.96 12.15 -22.02
CA GLN A 35 6.12 13.52 -22.54
C GLN A 35 6.96 14.44 -21.64
N THR A 36 7.68 13.86 -20.68
CA THR A 36 8.53 14.51 -19.66
C THR A 36 9.68 15.37 -20.20
N GLN A 37 9.80 15.55 -21.52
CA GLN A 37 10.78 16.45 -22.15
C GLN A 37 10.16 17.69 -22.83
N SER A 38 8.83 17.83 -22.88
CA SER A 38 8.17 18.94 -23.61
C SER A 38 7.20 19.71 -22.71
N HIS A 39 7.70 20.75 -22.06
CA HIS A 39 7.03 21.56 -21.02
C HIS A 39 5.72 22.30 -21.40
N THR A 40 5.05 22.07 -22.53
CA THR A 40 4.14 23.11 -23.07
C THR A 40 2.72 22.74 -23.49
N LEU A 41 2.24 21.48 -23.50
CA LEU A 41 0.92 21.21 -24.13
C LEU A 41 -0.13 20.43 -23.33
N VAL A 42 0.23 19.73 -22.26
CA VAL A 42 -0.72 18.88 -21.52
C VAL A 42 -1.50 19.57 -20.37
N PRO A 43 -0.95 20.54 -19.61
CA PRO A 43 -1.58 21.03 -18.36
C PRO A 43 -2.98 21.63 -18.52
N ARG A 44 -3.26 22.28 -19.67
CA ARG A 44 -4.52 23.00 -19.89
C ARG A 44 -5.67 22.10 -20.36
N GLN A 45 -5.37 20.97 -21.00
CA GLN A 45 -6.38 20.03 -21.48
C GLN A 45 -6.83 19.05 -20.39
N ILE A 46 -5.95 18.61 -19.49
CA ILE A 46 -6.32 17.70 -18.40
C ILE A 46 -7.25 18.40 -17.40
N ASN A 47 -7.01 19.66 -17.03
CA ASN A 47 -7.90 20.39 -16.12
C ASN A 47 -9.34 20.60 -16.64
N VAL A 48 -9.54 20.57 -17.96
CA VAL A 48 -10.88 20.64 -18.58
C VAL A 48 -11.45 19.23 -18.78
N ALA A 49 -10.61 18.26 -19.15
CA ALA A 49 -11.02 16.88 -19.36
C ALA A 49 -11.33 16.12 -18.05
N SER A 50 -10.66 16.47 -16.93
CA SER A 50 -10.86 15.88 -15.60
C SER A 50 -12.26 16.11 -15.04
N GLN A 51 -12.93 17.15 -15.54
CA GLN A 51 -14.32 17.45 -15.19
C GLN A 51 -15.33 16.55 -15.94
N SER A 52 -14.89 15.86 -17.01
CA SER A 52 -15.77 14.99 -17.77
C SER A 52 -16.08 13.69 -17.01
N THR A 53 -17.32 13.22 -17.11
CA THR A 53 -17.76 11.94 -16.54
C THR A 53 -17.01 10.75 -17.14
N LYS A 54 -16.66 10.82 -18.44
CA LYS A 54 -15.83 9.83 -19.11
C LYS A 54 -14.46 9.72 -18.46
N PHE A 55 -13.77 10.83 -18.23
CA PHE A 55 -12.45 10.82 -17.60
C PHE A 55 -12.50 10.24 -16.19
N ARG A 56 -13.45 10.68 -15.34
CA ARG A 56 -13.61 10.16 -13.98
C ARG A 56 -13.87 8.65 -13.96
N ARG A 57 -14.73 8.15 -14.86
CA ARG A 57 -15.00 6.72 -15.02
C ARG A 57 -13.75 5.94 -15.42
N GLN A 58 -13.00 6.47 -16.40
CA GLN A 58 -11.77 5.85 -16.90
C GLN A 58 -10.65 5.84 -15.86
N GLN A 59 -10.48 6.95 -15.13
CA GLN A 59 -9.55 7.08 -14.02
C GLN A 59 -9.89 6.09 -12.91
N SER A 60 -11.15 6.05 -12.47
CA SER A 60 -11.61 5.10 -11.44
C SER A 60 -11.34 3.64 -11.87
N ALA A 61 -11.69 3.28 -13.10
CA ALA A 61 -11.43 1.94 -13.63
C ALA A 61 -9.93 1.61 -13.67
N TYR A 62 -9.08 2.57 -14.07
CA TYR A 62 -7.64 2.41 -14.04
C TYR A 62 -7.12 2.16 -12.62
N LEU A 63 -7.51 2.99 -11.66
CA LEU A 63 -7.07 2.88 -10.27
C LEU A 63 -7.41 1.51 -9.69
N THR A 64 -8.64 1.03 -9.92
CA THR A 64 -9.13 -0.27 -9.41
C THR A 64 -8.48 -1.46 -10.09
N LEU A 65 -8.27 -1.43 -11.41
CA LEU A 65 -7.87 -2.62 -12.18
C LEU A 65 -6.37 -2.69 -12.48
N ALA A 66 -5.69 -1.55 -12.53
CA ALA A 66 -4.31 -1.46 -12.97
C ALA A 66 -3.40 -0.62 -12.05
N GLY A 67 -3.96 0.34 -11.32
CA GLY A 67 -3.22 1.20 -10.39
C GLY A 67 -2.94 0.56 -9.02
N GLY A 68 -3.39 -0.68 -8.79
CA GLY A 68 -3.20 -1.38 -7.52
C GLY A 68 -3.98 -0.78 -6.35
N LEU A 69 -4.88 0.18 -6.61
CA LEU A 69 -5.85 0.66 -5.64
C LEU A 69 -7.05 -0.30 -5.68
N ASN A 70 -6.95 -1.45 -5.01
CA ASN A 70 -8.16 -2.19 -4.59
C ASN A 70 -8.89 -1.42 -3.47
N ALA A 71 -8.92 -0.09 -3.52
CA ALA A 71 -8.79 0.79 -2.36
C ALA A 71 -10.01 0.74 -1.42
N GLU A 72 -11.23 0.77 -1.94
CA GLU A 72 -12.40 0.70 -1.05
C GLU A 72 -12.65 -0.72 -0.57
N ASP A 73 -12.76 -1.69 -1.48
CA ASP A 73 -13.03 -3.09 -1.12
C ASP A 73 -11.96 -3.65 -0.17
N SER A 74 -10.68 -3.30 -0.35
CA SER A 74 -9.62 -3.78 0.53
C SER A 74 -9.63 -3.10 1.90
N VAL A 75 -9.95 -1.81 2.00
CA VAL A 75 -10.06 -1.12 3.29
C VAL A 75 -11.29 -1.66 4.03
N VAL A 76 -12.44 -1.72 3.36
CA VAL A 76 -13.67 -2.26 3.90
C VAL A 76 -13.50 -3.72 4.31
N ASP A 77 -12.94 -4.59 3.46
CA ASP A 77 -12.63 -6.00 3.80
C ASP A 77 -11.79 -6.10 5.08
N ASN A 78 -10.79 -5.23 5.24
CA ASN A 78 -9.92 -5.23 6.42
C ASN A 78 -10.64 -4.72 7.67
N LEU A 79 -11.43 -3.65 7.54
CA LEU A 79 -12.23 -3.11 8.65
C LEU A 79 -13.29 -4.11 9.11
N MET A 80 -13.91 -4.84 8.18
CA MET A 80 -14.94 -5.85 8.45
C MET A 80 -14.39 -7.06 9.23
N GLN A 81 -13.07 -7.31 9.15
CA GLN A 81 -12.40 -8.36 9.92
C GLN A 81 -12.07 -7.94 11.36
N LEU A 82 -12.20 -6.65 11.71
CA LEU A 82 -11.98 -6.19 13.08
C LEU A 82 -13.11 -6.69 13.98
N ASN A 83 -12.76 -7.03 15.23
CA ASN A 83 -13.74 -7.45 16.23
C ASN A 83 -14.39 -6.22 16.87
N TRP A 84 -15.35 -5.62 16.17
CA TRP A 84 -16.10 -4.44 16.62
C TRP A 84 -16.89 -4.68 17.91
N ALA A 85 -17.29 -5.93 18.19
CA ALA A 85 -17.98 -6.29 19.42
C ALA A 85 -17.13 -6.04 20.67
N LYS A 86 -15.79 -6.14 20.57
CA LYS A 86 -14.87 -5.82 21.69
C LYS A 86 -14.79 -4.33 21.99
N ILE A 87 -15.15 -3.47 21.03
CA ILE A 87 -15.11 -2.01 21.18
C ILE A 87 -16.36 -1.52 21.93
N GLY A 88 -17.50 -2.20 21.77
CA GLY A 88 -18.78 -1.88 22.41
C GLY A 88 -18.95 -2.34 23.86
N ASN A 89 -17.97 -3.01 24.47
CA ASN A 89 -18.08 -3.53 25.86
C ASN A 89 -17.79 -2.48 26.95
N SER A 90 -17.64 -1.20 26.60
CA SER A 90 -17.46 -0.11 27.57
C SER A 90 -18.83 0.44 28.00
N ALA A 91 -19.40 -0.14 29.07
CA ALA A 91 -20.39 0.41 30.03
C ALA A 91 -21.61 1.26 29.56
N ILE A 92 -21.79 1.54 28.27
CA ILE A 92 -22.82 2.43 27.74
C ILE A 92 -23.77 1.57 26.91
N ALA A 93 -25.05 1.57 27.29
CA ALA A 93 -26.12 0.80 26.63
C ALA A 93 -26.48 1.30 25.22
N LYS A 94 -25.84 2.37 24.74
CA LYS A 94 -25.87 2.81 23.34
C LYS A 94 -24.66 2.16 22.66
N GLY A 95 -24.89 1.43 21.58
CA GLY A 95 -23.83 0.75 20.84
C GLY A 95 -22.70 1.69 20.39
N ALA A 96 -21.61 1.14 19.87
CA ALA A 96 -20.40 1.92 19.61
C ALA A 96 -20.62 2.97 18.51
N HIS A 97 -20.33 4.24 18.85
CA HIS A 97 -20.33 5.36 17.92
C HIS A 97 -18.97 5.43 17.20
N VAL A 98 -19.00 5.44 15.87
CA VAL A 98 -17.84 5.54 14.98
C VAL A 98 -17.96 6.80 14.15
N VAL A 99 -16.89 7.59 14.10
CA VAL A 99 -16.80 8.77 13.23
C VAL A 99 -15.87 8.47 12.08
N GLU A 100 -16.35 8.59 10.84
CA GLU A 100 -15.55 8.48 9.62
C GLU A 100 -15.26 9.87 9.08
N VAL A 101 -14.00 10.31 9.14
CA VAL A 101 -13.54 11.65 8.77
C VAL A 101 -12.94 11.61 7.36
N GLY A 102 -13.42 12.49 6.49
CA GLY A 102 -12.97 12.56 5.09
C GLY A 102 -13.54 11.44 4.22
N ALA A 103 -14.74 10.97 4.52
CA ALA A 103 -15.36 9.88 3.76
C ALA A 103 -15.60 10.30 2.31
N GLU A 104 -15.17 9.46 1.36
CA GLU A 104 -15.40 9.71 -0.06
C GLU A 104 -16.56 8.91 -0.67
N SER A 105 -17.04 7.89 0.05
CA SER A 105 -18.17 7.05 -0.32
C SER A 105 -18.94 6.57 0.91
N THR A 106 -20.17 6.07 0.70
CA THR A 106 -20.98 5.45 1.77
C THR A 106 -20.62 4.00 2.04
N THR A 107 -19.69 3.42 1.27
CA THR A 107 -19.39 1.99 1.24
C THR A 107 -18.93 1.45 2.60
N THR A 108 -18.03 2.15 3.28
CA THR A 108 -17.49 1.75 4.60
C THR A 108 -18.59 1.73 5.66
N ALA A 109 -19.29 2.85 5.83
CA ALA A 109 -20.37 2.98 6.81
C ALA A 109 -21.48 1.95 6.58
N ARG A 110 -21.93 1.76 5.33
CA ARG A 110 -22.97 0.78 4.97
C ARG A 110 -22.54 -0.65 5.26
N SER A 111 -21.33 -1.02 4.85
CA SER A 111 -20.82 -2.39 5.02
C SER A 111 -20.69 -2.74 6.50
N LEU A 112 -20.13 -1.84 7.31
CA LEU A 112 -19.92 -2.07 8.74
C LEU A 112 -21.22 -2.07 9.54
N THR A 113 -22.16 -1.18 9.23
CA THR A 113 -23.49 -1.15 9.89
C THR A 113 -24.36 -2.34 9.51
N ALA A 114 -24.24 -2.86 8.28
CA ALA A 114 -24.96 -4.06 7.85
C ALA A 114 -24.52 -5.31 8.63
N LEU A 115 -23.21 -5.46 8.92
CA LEU A 115 -22.69 -6.58 9.71
C LEU A 115 -22.78 -6.38 11.22
N ASN A 116 -22.81 -5.14 11.69
CA ASN A 116 -22.78 -4.83 13.13
C ASN A 116 -23.98 -3.95 13.50
N PRO A 117 -25.10 -4.57 13.95
CA PRO A 117 -26.32 -3.86 14.31
C PRO A 117 -26.14 -2.77 15.39
N ALA A 118 -25.14 -2.94 16.26
CA ALA A 118 -24.83 -2.02 17.35
C ALA A 118 -23.96 -0.82 16.96
N LEU A 119 -23.48 -0.72 15.71
CA LEU A 119 -22.67 0.42 15.28
C LEU A 119 -23.56 1.57 14.81
N HIS A 120 -23.24 2.76 15.29
CA HIS A 120 -23.73 4.02 14.75
C HIS A 120 -22.56 4.75 14.07
N PHE A 121 -22.77 5.23 12.86
CA PHE A 121 -21.79 5.93 12.06
C PHE A 121 -22.16 7.41 11.93
N GLN A 122 -21.19 8.27 12.19
CA GLN A 122 -21.21 9.67 11.76
C GLN A 122 -20.16 9.85 10.66
N MET A 123 -20.63 10.08 9.44
CA MET A 123 -19.76 10.43 8.31
C MET A 123 -19.53 11.95 8.33
N GLN A 124 -18.27 12.34 8.38
CA GLN A 124 -17.83 13.72 8.26
C GLN A 124 -17.21 13.93 6.89
N LEU A 125 -17.99 14.54 6.00
CA LEU A 125 -17.54 14.94 4.67
C LEU A 125 -16.73 16.23 4.76
N ASP A 126 -15.73 16.38 3.89
CA ASP A 126 -14.97 17.63 3.81
C ASP A 126 -15.92 18.76 3.36
N ALA A 127 -15.93 19.85 4.11
CA ALA A 127 -16.83 20.95 3.81
C ALA A 127 -16.31 21.73 2.59
N PRO A 128 -17.18 22.08 1.61
CA PRO A 128 -16.74 22.73 0.40
C PRO A 128 -16.18 24.12 0.71
N LYS A 129 -15.09 24.49 0.03
CA LYS A 129 -14.67 25.89 -0.07
C LYS A 129 -15.70 26.61 -0.97
N ASP A 130 -15.95 27.90 -0.78
CA ASP A 130 -17.03 28.69 -1.43
C ASP A 130 -17.24 28.47 -2.95
N ARG A 131 -16.24 27.96 -3.69
CA ARG A 131 -16.32 27.67 -5.13
C ARG A 131 -16.83 26.27 -5.50
N ASP A 132 -16.90 25.33 -4.56
CA ASP A 132 -17.20 23.91 -4.83
C ASP A 132 -18.60 23.49 -4.36
N MET A 133 -19.39 24.43 -3.85
CA MET A 133 -20.69 24.20 -3.22
C MET A 133 -21.72 23.49 -4.13
N TYR A 134 -21.66 23.69 -5.46
CA TYR A 134 -22.56 23.02 -6.40
C TYR A 134 -22.22 21.53 -6.62
N MET A 135 -20.92 21.19 -6.68
CA MET A 135 -20.47 19.81 -6.87
C MET A 135 -20.69 19.00 -5.59
N GLU A 136 -20.49 19.61 -4.42
CA GLU A 136 -20.72 18.92 -3.16
C GLU A 136 -22.20 18.65 -2.92
N LYS A 137 -23.09 19.56 -3.32
CA LYS A 137 -24.53 19.31 -3.27
C LYS A 137 -24.94 18.11 -4.13
N GLN A 138 -24.37 17.94 -5.32
CA GLN A 138 -24.61 16.74 -6.14
C GLN A 138 -24.05 15.47 -5.48
N ARG A 139 -22.94 15.57 -4.78
CA ARG A 139 -22.32 14.45 -4.04
C ARG A 139 -23.17 14.03 -2.85
N GLU A 140 -23.67 14.99 -2.07
CA GLU A 140 -24.64 14.75 -1.00
C GLU A 140 -25.92 14.08 -1.52
N GLU A 141 -26.51 14.62 -2.59
CA GLU A 141 -27.68 14.01 -3.25
C GLU A 141 -27.38 12.57 -3.72
N THR A 142 -26.15 12.29 -4.16
CA THR A 142 -25.71 10.95 -4.53
C THR A 142 -25.61 10.04 -3.30
N PHE A 143 -25.04 10.50 -2.19
CA PHE A 143 -24.97 9.72 -0.95
C PHE A 143 -26.34 9.45 -0.34
N GLU A 144 -27.23 10.43 -0.35
CA GLU A 144 -28.62 10.25 0.09
C GLU A 144 -29.35 9.23 -0.80
N GLN A 145 -29.15 9.28 -2.11
CA GLN A 145 -29.69 8.28 -3.05
C GLN A 145 -29.09 6.88 -2.82
N GLU A 146 -27.78 6.79 -2.57
CA GLU A 146 -27.09 5.52 -2.31
C GLU A 146 -27.54 4.86 -1.00
N LEU A 147 -27.77 5.66 0.04
CA LEU A 147 -28.28 5.22 1.33
C LEU A 147 -29.76 4.78 1.24
N GLY A 148 -30.51 5.28 0.27
CA GLY A 148 -31.90 4.92 0.03
C GLY A 148 -32.82 5.44 1.14
N SER A 149 -33.61 4.58 1.78
CA SER A 149 -34.34 4.97 2.99
C SER A 149 -33.33 5.38 4.07
N PRO A 150 -33.53 6.49 4.81
CA PRO A 150 -32.56 6.98 5.78
C PRO A 150 -32.26 5.87 6.81
N GLU A 151 -31.08 5.25 6.70
CA GLU A 151 -30.59 4.29 7.68
C GLU A 151 -30.36 5.08 8.98
N PRO A 152 -31.17 4.89 10.04
CA PRO A 152 -31.13 5.73 11.23
C PRO A 152 -29.80 5.63 12.00
N ARG A 153 -28.95 4.67 11.62
CA ARG A 153 -27.62 4.46 12.20
C ARG A 153 -26.50 5.17 11.46
N ILE A 154 -26.76 5.81 10.32
CA ILE A 154 -25.76 6.58 9.57
C ILE A 154 -26.21 8.04 9.55
N THR A 155 -25.39 8.94 10.07
CA THR A 155 -25.61 10.39 10.03
C THR A 155 -24.51 11.05 9.22
N ILE A 156 -24.86 11.93 8.30
CA ILE A 156 -23.90 12.72 7.51
C ILE A 156 -23.77 14.11 8.13
N THR A 157 -22.53 14.57 8.26
CA THR A 157 -22.15 15.90 8.78
C THR A 157 -21.00 16.45 7.95
N HIS A 158 -20.79 17.77 8.00
CA HIS A 158 -19.71 18.43 7.26
C HIS A 158 -18.71 19.06 8.22
N ARG A 159 -17.43 18.89 7.92
CA ARG A 159 -16.34 19.50 8.67
C ARG A 159 -15.17 19.77 7.71
N PRO A 160 -14.68 21.02 7.61
CA PRO A 160 -13.43 21.27 6.90
C PRO A 160 -12.28 20.49 7.55
N ILE A 161 -11.51 19.78 6.75
CA ILE A 161 -10.41 18.94 7.24
C ILE A 161 -9.07 19.71 7.18
N GLY A 162 -8.27 19.60 8.23
CA GLY A 162 -6.90 20.12 8.30
C GLY A 162 -6.71 21.24 9.32
N VAL A 163 -5.78 22.15 9.00
CA VAL A 163 -5.22 23.10 9.97
C VAL A 163 -6.28 24.09 10.47
N GLY A 164 -6.45 24.16 11.80
CA GLY A 164 -7.28 25.16 12.46
C GLY A 164 -8.76 24.79 12.59
N TYR A 165 -9.14 23.58 12.19
CA TYR A 165 -10.52 23.09 12.31
C TYR A 165 -10.59 22.01 13.38
N PRO A 166 -11.15 22.28 14.57
CA PRO A 166 -11.26 21.28 15.63
C PRO A 166 -12.24 20.18 15.25
N GLN A 167 -12.04 18.99 15.82
CA GLN A 167 -12.98 17.89 15.66
C GLN A 167 -14.23 18.11 16.56
N THR A 168 -15.41 18.07 15.94
CA THR A 168 -16.70 18.41 16.55
C THR A 168 -17.38 17.21 17.22
N ALA A 169 -17.22 16.02 16.66
CA ALA A 169 -17.67 14.79 17.28
C ALA A 169 -16.58 14.35 18.25
N THR A 170 -16.84 14.42 19.56
CA THR A 170 -15.83 14.15 20.61
C THR A 170 -16.17 12.95 21.48
N ASP A 171 -17.31 12.30 21.24
CA ASP A 171 -17.88 11.20 22.02
C ASP A 171 -17.78 9.84 21.31
N ALA A 172 -17.05 9.78 20.19
CA ALA A 172 -16.94 8.56 19.40
C ALA A 172 -15.89 7.60 19.98
N ALA A 173 -16.22 6.31 19.99
CA ALA A 173 -15.32 5.26 20.46
C ALA A 173 -14.19 5.01 19.47
N VAL A 174 -14.44 5.21 18.16
CA VAL A 174 -13.47 4.99 17.09
C VAL A 174 -13.56 6.12 16.08
N TYR A 175 -12.40 6.60 15.65
CA TYR A 175 -12.28 7.50 14.50
C TYR A 175 -11.62 6.73 13.35
N ILE A 176 -12.25 6.71 12.19
CA ILE A 176 -11.65 6.29 10.93
C ILE A 176 -11.29 7.58 10.20
N LEU A 177 -9.99 7.84 10.03
CA LEU A 177 -9.48 9.07 9.44
C LEU A 177 -8.84 8.76 8.10
N HIS A 178 -9.48 9.19 7.02
CA HIS A 178 -8.90 9.24 5.69
C HIS A 178 -7.92 10.42 5.65
N LEU A 179 -6.63 10.12 5.56
CA LEU A 179 -5.58 11.13 5.68
C LEU A 179 -5.60 12.08 4.48
N PRO A 180 -5.56 13.40 4.71
CA PRO A 180 -5.38 14.38 3.64
C PRO A 180 -4.07 14.16 2.87
N GLU A 181 -4.08 14.43 1.57
CA GLU A 181 -2.88 14.36 0.72
C GLU A 181 -1.75 15.28 1.22
N GLU A 182 -2.10 16.43 1.78
CA GLU A 182 -1.15 17.43 2.27
C GLU A 182 -0.56 17.03 3.64
N PRO A 183 0.77 16.86 3.78
CA PRO A 183 1.40 16.44 5.03
C PRO A 183 1.11 17.37 6.22
N SER A 184 0.99 18.67 5.97
CA SER A 184 0.68 19.66 6.99
C SER A 184 -0.75 19.49 7.55
N ALA A 185 -1.71 19.17 6.69
CA ALA A 185 -3.08 18.87 7.07
C ALA A 185 -3.18 17.53 7.81
N THR A 186 -2.46 16.50 7.32
CA THR A 186 -2.32 15.21 8.02
C THR A 186 -1.79 15.40 9.44
N LEU A 187 -0.71 16.17 9.63
CA LEU A 187 -0.15 16.41 10.95
C LEU A 187 -1.13 17.17 11.87
N ALA A 188 -1.89 18.12 11.34
CA ALA A 188 -2.91 18.84 12.09
C ALA A 188 -4.02 17.89 12.56
N GLU A 189 -4.56 17.06 11.67
CA GLU A 189 -5.59 16.08 12.02
C GLU A 189 -5.10 15.07 13.07
N LEU A 190 -3.87 14.59 12.98
CA LEU A 190 -3.30 13.70 14.00
C LEU A 190 -3.22 14.37 15.38
N LYS A 191 -2.87 15.67 15.44
CA LYS A 191 -2.81 16.43 16.70
C LYS A 191 -4.21 16.64 17.29
N GLU A 192 -5.20 16.95 16.45
CA GLU A 192 -6.59 17.08 16.90
C GLU A 192 -7.11 15.77 17.51
N HIS A 193 -6.86 14.63 16.85
CA HIS A 193 -7.32 13.34 17.34
C HIS A 193 -6.51 12.83 18.55
N LEU A 194 -5.25 13.25 18.74
CA LEU A 194 -4.52 13.00 19.99
C LEU A 194 -5.24 13.64 21.18
N ASN A 195 -5.73 14.87 21.05
CA ASN A 195 -6.45 15.57 22.13
C ASN A 195 -7.71 14.81 22.56
N ILE A 196 -8.43 14.20 21.61
CA ILE A 196 -9.63 13.39 21.88
C ILE A 196 -9.29 12.07 22.55
N LEU A 197 -8.30 11.34 22.01
CA LEU A 197 -7.85 10.07 22.59
C LEU A 197 -7.35 10.28 24.03
N ARG A 198 -6.65 11.38 24.31
CA ARG A 198 -6.20 11.75 25.66
C ARG A 198 -7.35 12.02 26.62
N ALA A 199 -8.44 12.63 26.16
CA ALA A 199 -9.61 12.88 27.01
C ALA A 199 -10.28 11.59 27.49
N GLY A 200 -9.88 10.43 26.96
CA GLY A 200 -10.46 9.12 27.28
C GLY A 200 -11.78 8.86 26.55
N ASN A 201 -12.16 9.73 25.62
CA ASN A 201 -13.42 9.63 24.91
C ASN A 201 -13.39 8.62 23.77
N ALA A 202 -12.19 8.27 23.28
CA ALA A 202 -11.98 7.39 22.14
C ALA A 202 -11.01 6.25 22.48
N VAL A 203 -11.29 5.06 21.96
CA VAL A 203 -10.53 3.83 22.21
C VAL A 203 -9.46 3.61 21.15
N MET A 204 -9.71 4.06 19.92
CA MET A 204 -8.85 3.78 18.77
C MET A 204 -8.99 4.83 17.66
N LEU A 205 -7.87 5.12 17.00
CA LEU A 205 -7.82 5.85 15.74
C LEU A 205 -7.37 4.87 14.65
N ILE A 206 -8.10 4.82 13.54
CA ILE A 206 -7.76 4.03 12.35
C ILE A 206 -7.43 5.01 11.24
N LEU A 207 -6.20 4.97 10.74
CA LEU A 207 -5.74 5.84 9.66
C LEU A 207 -5.81 5.08 8.33
N THR A 208 -6.45 5.66 7.32
CA THR A 208 -6.53 5.13 5.95
C THR A 208 -5.85 6.11 5.00
N ALA A 209 -4.98 5.60 4.12
CA ALA A 209 -4.25 6.42 3.16
C ALA A 209 -3.72 5.55 2.01
N SER A 210 -3.58 6.15 0.84
CA SER A 210 -2.86 5.56 -0.29
C SER A 210 -1.35 5.78 -0.08
N LEU A 211 -0.66 4.75 0.44
CA LEU A 211 0.75 4.84 0.83
C LEU A 211 1.65 4.08 -0.12
N LEU A 212 2.81 4.66 -0.42
CA LEU A 212 3.88 3.94 -1.09
C LEU A 212 4.54 2.97 -0.11
N PRO A 213 4.70 1.68 -0.50
CA PRO A 213 5.42 0.72 0.32
C PRO A 213 6.91 1.04 0.33
N GLU A 214 7.56 0.76 1.46
CA GLU A 214 9.02 0.87 1.58
C GLU A 214 9.70 0.05 0.48
N PRO A 215 10.73 0.58 -0.21
CA PRO A 215 11.38 -0.13 -1.31
C PRO A 215 11.85 -1.54 -0.93
N GLY A 216 11.38 -2.55 -1.68
CA GLY A 216 11.73 -3.94 -1.43
C GLY A 216 11.01 -4.59 -0.23
N SER A 217 10.05 -3.91 0.40
CA SER A 217 9.26 -4.47 1.51
C SER A 217 8.13 -5.40 1.04
N ILE A 218 7.73 -5.31 -0.24
CA ILE A 218 6.71 -6.16 -0.83
C ILE A 218 7.40 -7.37 -1.49
N PRO A 219 6.99 -8.62 -1.17
CA PRO A 219 7.61 -9.81 -1.77
C PRO A 219 7.46 -9.91 -3.29
N ASP A 220 6.37 -9.37 -3.81
CA ASP A 220 6.09 -9.31 -5.24
C ASP A 220 6.52 -7.95 -5.83
N PRO A 221 7.57 -7.91 -6.66
CA PRO A 221 8.05 -6.67 -7.25
C PRO A 221 7.06 -6.06 -8.25
N GLU A 222 6.15 -6.85 -8.85
CA GLU A 222 5.12 -6.30 -9.75
C GLU A 222 4.12 -5.44 -8.98
N THR A 223 3.67 -5.90 -7.82
CA THR A 223 2.81 -5.11 -6.92
C THR A 223 3.45 -3.77 -6.53
N GLU A 224 4.73 -3.76 -6.15
CA GLU A 224 5.44 -2.50 -5.84
C GLU A 224 5.55 -1.61 -7.08
N ALA A 225 5.93 -2.17 -8.23
CA ALA A 225 6.04 -1.43 -9.47
C ALA A 225 4.70 -0.80 -9.90
N THR A 226 3.59 -1.51 -9.70
CA THR A 226 2.24 -1.01 -9.98
C THR A 226 1.91 0.23 -9.15
N VAL A 227 2.11 0.17 -7.83
CA VAL A 227 1.81 1.29 -6.92
C VAL A 227 2.69 2.50 -7.25
N ARG A 228 3.99 2.29 -7.48
CA ARG A 228 4.93 3.37 -7.84
C ARG A 228 4.65 3.95 -9.24
N SER A 229 4.20 3.13 -10.19
CA SER A 229 3.81 3.61 -11.53
C SER A 229 2.52 4.42 -11.48
N ARG A 230 1.57 4.07 -10.58
CA ARG A 230 0.38 4.86 -10.30
C ARG A 230 0.76 6.25 -9.81
N ASP A 231 1.55 6.33 -8.75
CA ASP A 231 2.01 7.60 -8.17
C ASP A 231 2.67 8.50 -9.24
N LEU A 232 3.61 7.91 -10.00
CA LEU A 232 4.26 8.61 -11.11
C LEU A 232 3.25 9.16 -12.12
N ALA A 233 2.26 8.37 -12.52
CA ALA A 233 1.24 8.78 -13.46
C ALA A 233 0.35 9.90 -12.89
N LEU A 234 -0.09 9.80 -11.63
CA LEU A 234 -0.93 10.81 -10.99
C LEU A 234 -0.20 12.15 -10.85
N LEU A 235 1.08 12.13 -10.47
CA LEU A 235 1.92 13.32 -10.38
C LEU A 235 2.09 13.98 -11.76
N HIS A 236 2.38 13.20 -12.80
CA HIS A 236 2.57 13.72 -14.16
C HIS A 236 1.28 14.24 -14.79
N LEU A 237 0.14 13.67 -14.42
CA LEU A 237 -1.18 14.16 -14.81
C LEU A 237 -1.61 15.39 -13.99
N GLN A 238 -0.82 15.84 -13.01
CA GLN A 238 -1.15 16.93 -12.07
C GLN A 238 -2.46 16.67 -11.31
N LEU A 239 -2.78 15.39 -11.09
CA LEU A 239 -3.94 14.97 -10.30
C LEU A 239 -3.64 14.98 -8.80
N THR A 240 -2.36 15.00 -8.43
CA THR A 240 -1.84 15.25 -7.09
C THR A 240 -0.71 16.28 -7.16
N THR A 241 -0.57 17.09 -6.13
CA THR A 241 0.44 18.15 -6.02
C THR A 241 1.78 17.63 -5.50
N THR A 242 1.73 16.66 -4.59
CA THR A 242 2.88 16.19 -3.80
C THR A 242 3.23 14.73 -4.08
N GLY A 243 2.33 13.97 -4.70
CA GLY A 243 2.47 12.53 -4.84
C GLY A 243 2.00 11.77 -3.60
N GLU A 244 1.95 10.46 -3.71
CA GLU A 244 1.56 9.59 -2.61
C GLU A 244 2.66 9.51 -1.55
N MET A 245 2.25 9.55 -0.29
CA MET A 245 3.15 9.57 0.85
C MET A 245 3.83 8.21 1.06
N GLU A 246 5.13 8.22 1.34
CA GLU A 246 5.85 7.01 1.72
C GLU A 246 5.45 6.54 3.13
N MET A 247 5.29 5.24 3.31
CA MET A 247 4.89 4.66 4.60
C MET A 247 5.82 5.09 5.75
N VAL A 248 7.12 5.21 5.49
CA VAL A 248 8.12 5.67 6.48
C VAL A 248 7.90 7.11 6.92
N GLU A 249 7.38 7.96 6.02
CA GLU A 249 7.09 9.37 6.32
C GLU A 249 5.90 9.49 7.26
N LEU A 250 4.82 8.74 6.99
CA LEU A 250 3.67 8.70 7.90
C LEU A 250 4.05 8.19 9.29
N LEU A 251 4.85 7.12 9.37
CA LEU A 251 5.32 6.60 10.66
C LEU A 251 6.10 7.66 11.44
N ARG A 252 7.01 8.38 10.77
CA ARG A 252 7.76 9.48 11.40
C ARG A 252 6.84 10.59 11.87
N MET A 253 5.83 10.97 11.08
CA MET A 253 4.85 11.97 11.52
C MET A 253 4.12 11.52 12.78
N ILE A 254 3.61 10.29 12.82
CA ILE A 254 2.94 9.73 14.00
C ILE A 254 3.87 9.76 15.23
N GLU A 255 5.14 9.39 15.07
CA GLU A 255 6.13 9.42 16.16
C GLU A 255 6.37 10.83 16.72
N THR A 256 6.24 11.87 15.89
CA THR A 256 6.37 13.27 16.35
C THR A 256 5.14 13.78 17.10
N VAL A 257 3.98 13.14 16.95
CA VAL A 257 2.72 13.57 17.57
C VAL A 257 2.68 13.08 19.02
N SER A 258 3.06 13.98 19.91
CA SER A 258 3.08 13.77 21.36
C SER A 258 2.71 15.05 22.11
N ASP A 259 2.33 14.90 23.36
CA ASP A 259 2.14 15.99 24.31
C ASP A 259 2.78 15.64 25.66
N ASN A 260 2.58 16.46 26.69
CA ASN A 260 3.17 16.19 28.00
C ASN A 260 2.61 14.93 28.68
N SER A 261 1.49 14.39 28.19
CA SER A 261 0.75 13.28 28.81
C SER A 261 1.01 11.94 28.13
N GLY A 262 1.32 11.93 26.83
CA GLY A 262 1.47 10.73 26.04
C GLY A 262 1.85 11.00 24.59
N LYS A 263 1.82 9.94 23.79
CA LYS A 263 2.09 9.99 22.35
C LYS A 263 1.25 9.00 21.57
N LEU A 264 1.10 9.26 20.28
CA LEU A 264 0.52 8.29 19.37
C LEU A 264 1.50 7.14 19.11
N VAL A 265 0.97 5.92 19.11
CA VAL A 265 1.72 4.70 18.81
C VAL A 265 0.90 3.84 17.86
N VAL A 266 1.55 3.39 16.78
CA VAL A 266 0.98 2.40 15.86
C VAL A 266 1.00 1.04 16.56
N ILE A 267 -0.17 0.45 16.74
CA ILE A 267 -0.35 -0.87 17.37
C ILE A 267 -0.54 -1.99 16.35
N ASN A 268 -0.99 -1.67 15.14
CA ASN A 268 -1.19 -2.65 14.09
C ASN A 268 -1.14 -2.01 12.69
N LYS A 269 -0.75 -2.81 11.68
CA LYS A 269 -0.80 -2.46 10.25
C LYS A 269 -1.76 -3.43 9.56
N LEU A 270 -2.87 -2.93 9.04
CA LEU A 270 -3.84 -3.70 8.27
C LEU A 270 -3.37 -3.77 6.82
N ARG A 271 -3.43 -4.97 6.22
CA ARG A 271 -2.83 -5.23 4.91
C ARG A 271 -3.83 -5.83 3.94
N SER A 272 -3.75 -5.42 2.69
CA SER A 272 -4.48 -6.04 1.59
C SER A 272 -3.98 -7.45 1.30
N ARG A 273 -4.72 -8.17 0.44
CA ARG A 273 -4.32 -9.51 -0.05
C ARG A 273 -2.95 -9.51 -0.74
N ASN A 274 -2.55 -8.37 -1.31
CA ASN A 274 -1.25 -8.19 -1.98
C ASN A 274 -0.17 -7.66 -1.03
N ASN A 275 -0.41 -7.74 0.29
CA ASN A 275 0.53 -7.36 1.35
C ASN A 275 0.84 -5.86 1.47
N ILE A 276 0.12 -5.00 0.73
CA ILE A 276 0.17 -3.54 0.83
C ILE A 276 -0.54 -3.11 2.12
N VAL A 277 0.04 -2.17 2.87
CA VAL A 277 -0.61 -1.59 4.06
C VAL A 277 -1.71 -0.65 3.61
N VAL A 278 -2.94 -0.90 4.06
CA VAL A 278 -4.13 -0.09 3.69
C VAL A 278 -4.65 0.75 4.85
N ALA A 279 -4.32 0.37 6.08
CA ALA A 279 -4.68 1.15 7.26
C ALA A 279 -3.75 0.90 8.45
N LEU A 280 -3.70 1.86 9.37
CA LEU A 280 -2.94 1.78 10.63
C LEU A 280 -3.88 1.93 11.82
N ALA A 281 -3.79 1.01 12.77
CA ALA A 281 -4.45 1.18 14.06
C ALA A 281 -3.50 1.90 15.01
N VAL A 282 -3.96 3.01 15.57
CA VAL A 282 -3.20 3.93 16.41
C VAL A 282 -3.90 4.14 17.74
N LYS A 283 -3.11 4.24 18.81
CA LYS A 283 -3.59 4.56 20.17
C LYS A 283 -2.71 5.63 20.82
N ASN A 284 -3.29 6.35 21.77
CA ASN A 284 -2.52 7.18 22.70
C ASN A 284 -1.94 6.31 23.82
N VAL A 285 -0.64 6.46 24.09
CA VAL A 285 0.07 5.80 25.19
C VAL A 285 0.58 6.87 26.15
N HIS A 286 0.12 6.82 27.40
CA HIS A 286 0.51 7.77 28.44
C HIS A 286 1.94 7.54 28.94
N PHE A 287 2.71 8.63 29.14
CA PHE A 287 4.08 8.56 29.65
C PHE A 287 4.16 8.13 31.11
N THR A 288 3.17 8.45 31.95
CA THR A 288 3.13 8.05 33.36
C THR A 288 2.86 6.55 33.56
N LEU A 289 2.24 5.87 32.59
CA LEU A 289 2.09 4.42 32.58
C LEU A 289 3.34 3.68 32.06
N SER A 290 4.34 4.40 31.56
CA SER A 290 5.58 3.79 31.04
C SER A 290 6.59 3.43 32.14
N PHE A 291 6.52 4.03 33.33
CA PHE A 291 7.39 3.68 34.46
C PHE A 291 7.00 2.37 35.18
N LEU A 292 5.81 1.83 34.91
CA LEU A 292 5.37 0.51 35.43
C LEU A 292 5.58 -0.63 34.43
N CYS A 293 6.05 -0.36 33.21
CA CYS A 293 6.27 -1.38 32.18
C CYS A 293 7.75 -1.71 31.91
N TYR A 294 8.71 -1.01 32.55
CA TYR A 294 10.13 -1.33 32.39
C TYR A 294 10.59 -2.60 33.12
N ASP A 295 9.77 -3.17 34.01
CA ASP A 295 10.07 -4.44 34.71
C ASP A 295 9.30 -5.68 34.19
N LEU A 296 8.48 -5.55 33.13
CA LEU A 296 7.75 -6.71 32.56
C LEU A 296 8.33 -7.28 31.25
N PHE A 297 9.41 -6.69 30.71
CA PHE A 297 10.05 -7.16 29.46
C PHE A 297 11.58 -7.32 29.56
N ALA A 298 12.12 -7.56 30.76
CA ALA A 298 13.47 -8.07 30.93
C ALA A 298 13.50 -9.59 30.64
N ARG A 299 14.31 -9.98 29.66
CA ARG A 299 14.47 -11.34 29.10
C ARG A 299 14.58 -12.46 30.17
N LYS A 300 13.87 -13.57 29.93
CA LYS A 300 14.41 -14.91 30.15
C LYS A 300 14.27 -15.76 28.89
N SER A 301 15.41 -15.92 28.23
CA SER A 301 15.73 -16.98 27.27
C SER A 301 15.63 -18.36 27.95
N THR A 302 15.45 -19.41 27.13
CA THR A 302 15.27 -20.85 27.44
C THR A 302 13.83 -21.21 27.84
N VAL A 303 13.10 -22.14 27.20
CA VAL A 303 13.37 -23.56 26.86
C VAL A 303 12.25 -24.07 25.88
N PRO A 304 12.16 -25.36 25.46
CA PRO A 304 12.92 -26.10 24.44
C PRO A 304 12.08 -26.45 23.18
N PHE A 305 12.78 -26.86 22.13
CA PHE A 305 12.25 -27.43 20.88
C PHE A 305 11.49 -28.74 21.15
N MET A 306 10.18 -28.78 20.83
CA MET A 306 9.40 -30.01 20.72
C MET A 306 9.12 -30.28 19.24
N SER A 307 9.75 -31.34 18.74
CA SER A 307 9.55 -31.92 17.42
C SER A 307 8.11 -32.44 17.29
N SER A 308 7.39 -31.97 16.26
CA SER A 308 6.28 -32.71 15.67
C SER A 308 6.64 -33.10 14.25
N ASN A 309 6.76 -34.41 14.03
CA ASN A 309 6.91 -35.02 12.72
C ASN A 309 5.64 -34.75 11.89
N GLY A 310 5.81 -34.01 10.81
CA GLY A 310 4.81 -33.79 9.76
C GLY A 310 5.50 -33.77 8.40
N THR A 311 5.60 -34.95 7.81
CA THR A 311 5.91 -35.28 6.41
C THR A 311 5.94 -34.13 5.39
N THR A 312 7.17 -33.79 4.98
CA THR A 312 7.66 -33.57 3.60
C THR A 312 6.69 -33.05 2.52
N SER A 313 6.78 -31.74 2.18
CA SER A 313 6.58 -31.27 0.78
C SER A 313 7.26 -29.93 0.41
N ASN A 314 7.97 -29.25 1.33
CA ASN A 314 8.47 -27.89 1.12
C ASN A 314 9.58 -27.72 0.06
N GLY A 315 10.18 -28.80 -0.45
CA GLY A 315 11.21 -28.74 -1.50
C GLY A 315 10.68 -28.45 -2.90
N LYS A 316 9.35 -28.43 -3.12
CA LYS A 316 8.74 -28.23 -4.45
C LYS A 316 8.21 -26.81 -4.72
N ILE A 317 8.13 -25.94 -3.71
CA ILE A 317 7.50 -24.60 -3.87
C ILE A 317 8.40 -23.65 -4.68
N PHE A 318 9.71 -23.83 -4.63
CA PHE A 318 10.68 -22.98 -5.34
C PHE A 318 11.50 -23.73 -6.41
N ALA A 319 11.25 -25.03 -6.57
CA ALA A 319 11.91 -25.85 -7.60
C ALA A 319 11.30 -25.53 -8.97
N GLN A 320 11.94 -24.62 -9.70
CA GLN A 320 11.50 -24.23 -11.04
C GLN A 320 12.24 -25.05 -12.11
N ASP A 321 11.51 -25.52 -13.11
CA ASP A 321 12.07 -26.38 -14.15
C ASP A 321 12.82 -25.57 -15.24
N LYS A 322 13.52 -26.28 -16.12
CA LYS A 322 14.28 -25.67 -17.22
C LYS A 322 13.36 -24.86 -18.17
N LYS A 323 12.10 -25.24 -18.29
CA LYS A 323 11.10 -24.58 -19.15
C LYS A 323 10.69 -23.23 -18.56
N PHE A 324 10.46 -23.16 -17.25
CA PHE A 324 10.22 -21.92 -16.51
C PHE A 324 11.37 -20.94 -16.71
N TRP A 325 12.61 -21.37 -16.43
CA TRP A 325 13.78 -20.49 -16.54
C TRP A 325 14.01 -19.98 -17.96
N ASN A 326 13.78 -20.81 -18.99
CA ASN A 326 13.88 -20.38 -20.39
C ASN A 326 12.84 -19.31 -20.75
N ASN A 327 11.61 -19.42 -20.23
CA ASN A 327 10.57 -18.42 -20.46
C ASN A 327 10.84 -17.14 -19.66
N TYR A 328 11.26 -17.28 -18.40
CA TYR A 328 11.63 -16.17 -17.52
C TYR A 328 12.77 -15.33 -18.12
N LEU A 329 13.82 -15.97 -18.66
CA LEU A 329 14.93 -15.26 -19.32
C LEU A 329 14.55 -14.57 -20.63
N LYS A 330 13.48 -15.01 -21.31
CA LYS A 330 12.97 -14.37 -22.52
C LYS A 330 12.11 -13.14 -22.21
N GLY A 331 11.30 -13.21 -21.15
CA GLY A 331 10.38 -12.13 -20.77
C GLY A 331 11.03 -11.05 -19.90
N ARG A 332 12.12 -11.34 -19.20
CA ARG A 332 12.72 -10.37 -18.29
C ARG A 332 13.43 -9.22 -19.05
N PRO A 333 13.24 -7.96 -18.63
CA PRO A 333 14.09 -6.86 -19.05
C PRO A 333 15.56 -7.16 -18.75
N ARG A 334 16.43 -6.91 -19.74
CA ARG A 334 17.88 -7.07 -19.56
C ARG A 334 18.43 -5.77 -18.96
N ALA A 335 19.05 -5.87 -17.80
CA ALA A 335 19.76 -4.74 -17.22
C ALA A 335 20.83 -4.25 -18.24
N PRO A 336 20.82 -2.96 -18.62
CA PRO A 336 21.76 -2.43 -19.59
C PRO A 336 23.17 -2.40 -19.01
N ASP A 337 24.20 -2.42 -19.86
CA ASP A 337 25.60 -2.48 -19.42
C ASP A 337 25.99 -1.34 -18.47
N ILE A 338 25.42 -0.14 -18.70
CA ILE A 338 25.63 1.04 -17.86
C ILE A 338 25.22 0.84 -16.39
N PHE A 339 24.27 -0.06 -16.11
CA PHE A 339 23.89 -0.42 -14.75
C PHE A 339 25.04 -1.10 -14.02
N PHE A 340 25.68 -2.07 -14.67
CA PHE A 340 26.82 -2.80 -14.09
C PHE A 340 28.06 -1.92 -14.01
N ASP A 341 28.28 -1.05 -15.01
CA ASP A 341 29.40 -0.12 -14.99
C ASP A 341 29.31 0.83 -13.80
N ARG A 342 28.11 1.32 -13.45
CA ARG A 342 27.91 2.13 -12.24
C ARG A 342 28.32 1.39 -10.98
N ILE A 343 27.91 0.12 -10.83
CA ILE A 343 28.24 -0.71 -9.66
C ILE A 343 29.75 -0.96 -9.59
N PHE A 344 30.39 -1.33 -10.70
CA PHE A 344 31.83 -1.61 -10.73
C PHE A 344 32.68 -0.35 -10.52
N ASN A 345 32.27 0.78 -11.10
CA ASN A 345 32.96 2.06 -10.91
C ASN A 345 32.85 2.52 -9.47
N TYR A 346 31.68 2.36 -8.85
CA TYR A 346 31.49 2.66 -7.43
C TYR A 346 32.36 1.75 -6.55
N HIS A 347 32.32 0.43 -6.75
CA HIS A 347 33.16 -0.54 -6.02
C HIS A 347 34.64 -0.17 -6.08
N LYS A 348 35.16 0.14 -7.28
CA LYS A 348 36.55 0.57 -7.47
C LYS A 348 36.86 1.91 -6.80
N ALA A 349 35.94 2.88 -6.90
CA ALA A 349 36.10 4.20 -6.29
C ALA A 349 36.16 4.14 -4.76
N GLN A 350 35.52 3.13 -4.15
CA GLN A 350 35.59 2.86 -2.71
C GLN A 350 36.80 1.99 -2.32
N GLY A 351 37.77 1.80 -3.22
CA GLY A 351 38.96 0.97 -2.97
C GLY A 351 38.70 -0.54 -3.00
N GLY A 352 37.54 -0.97 -3.52
CA GLY A 352 37.19 -2.38 -3.64
C GLY A 352 38.01 -3.11 -4.70
N GLU A 353 38.43 -4.33 -4.38
CA GLU A 353 39.16 -5.22 -5.29
C GLU A 353 38.22 -6.21 -5.99
N PHE A 354 38.58 -6.64 -7.20
CA PHE A 354 37.79 -7.57 -8.00
C PHE A 354 38.24 -9.03 -7.82
N GLY A 355 38.38 -9.46 -6.56
CA GLY A 355 38.73 -10.83 -6.19
C GLY A 355 37.55 -11.79 -6.36
N ILE A 356 36.73 -11.91 -5.31
CA ILE A 356 35.60 -12.84 -5.28
C ILE A 356 34.29 -12.05 -5.18
N ALA A 357 33.31 -12.38 -6.03
CA ALA A 357 31.93 -11.91 -5.89
C ALA A 357 31.01 -13.05 -5.43
N HIS A 358 29.96 -12.71 -4.69
CA HIS A 358 28.92 -13.67 -4.28
C HIS A 358 27.58 -13.26 -4.87
N ASP A 359 27.09 -14.03 -5.83
CA ASP A 359 25.76 -13.92 -6.43
C ASP A 359 24.76 -14.71 -5.56
N VAL A 360 24.04 -14.01 -4.67
CA VAL A 360 23.13 -14.58 -3.67
C VAL A 360 21.71 -14.63 -4.20
N GLY A 361 21.03 -15.77 -4.07
CA GLY A 361 19.69 -15.97 -4.63
C GLY A 361 19.69 -16.01 -6.16
N ALA A 362 20.75 -16.57 -6.73
CA ALA A 362 21.09 -16.40 -8.14
C ALA A 362 20.14 -17.11 -9.12
N GLY A 363 19.23 -17.99 -8.65
CA GLY A 363 18.41 -18.81 -9.53
C GLY A 363 19.28 -19.66 -10.47
N ASN A 364 19.04 -19.56 -11.79
CA ASN A 364 19.89 -20.19 -12.81
C ASN A 364 21.09 -19.31 -13.26
N ALA A 365 21.54 -18.40 -12.39
CA ALA A 365 22.72 -17.54 -12.52
C ALA A 365 22.80 -16.69 -13.80
N PRO A 366 21.80 -15.84 -14.08
CA PRO A 366 21.74 -15.01 -15.29
C PRO A 366 22.79 -13.89 -15.35
N TYR A 367 23.29 -13.44 -14.20
CA TYR A 367 24.25 -12.33 -14.11
C TYR A 367 25.67 -12.76 -13.71
N ALA A 368 25.88 -14.03 -13.38
CA ALA A 368 27.18 -14.54 -12.94
C ALA A 368 28.29 -14.37 -14.00
N ASN A 369 27.98 -14.43 -15.31
CA ASN A 369 28.93 -14.09 -16.37
C ASN A 369 29.33 -12.61 -16.36
N LYS A 370 28.39 -11.72 -16.03
CA LYS A 370 28.64 -10.28 -15.94
C LYS A 370 29.51 -9.96 -14.73
N LEU A 371 29.25 -10.58 -13.58
CA LEU A 371 30.15 -10.49 -12.42
C LEU A 371 31.54 -11.04 -12.75
N ARG A 372 31.62 -12.21 -13.42
CA ARG A 372 32.89 -12.83 -13.80
C ARG A 372 33.72 -11.98 -14.76
N SER A 373 33.10 -11.13 -15.59
CA SER A 373 33.83 -10.18 -16.44
C SER A 373 34.72 -9.19 -15.69
N LYS A 374 34.48 -9.00 -14.38
CA LYS A 374 35.31 -8.17 -13.51
C LYS A 374 35.98 -8.97 -12.40
N PHE A 375 35.23 -9.81 -11.70
CA PHE A 375 35.71 -10.59 -10.55
C PHE A 375 36.41 -11.87 -10.98
N SER A 376 37.55 -12.19 -10.36
CA SER A 376 38.33 -13.40 -10.65
C SER A 376 37.57 -14.71 -10.37
N HIS A 377 36.66 -14.71 -9.40
CA HIS A 377 35.85 -15.87 -9.02
C HIS A 377 34.45 -15.45 -8.59
N VAL A 378 33.43 -16.26 -8.91
CA VAL A 378 32.03 -15.98 -8.50
C VAL A 378 31.43 -17.16 -7.75
N ILE A 379 30.98 -16.91 -6.52
CA ILE A 379 30.18 -17.85 -5.74
C ILE A 379 28.72 -17.66 -6.12
N VAL A 380 28.06 -18.70 -6.61
CA VAL A 380 26.64 -18.73 -6.95
C VAL A 380 25.92 -19.49 -5.83
N SER A 381 24.98 -18.83 -5.17
CA SER A 381 24.19 -19.49 -4.11
C SER A 381 22.70 -19.25 -4.27
N ASP A 382 21.93 -20.24 -3.85
CA ASP A 382 20.48 -20.21 -3.88
C ASP A 382 19.96 -21.13 -2.77
N ILE A 383 18.75 -20.85 -2.28
CA ILE A 383 18.09 -21.71 -1.28
C ILE A 383 17.57 -23.01 -1.90
N VAL A 384 17.41 -23.04 -3.23
CA VAL A 384 16.90 -24.17 -3.99
C VAL A 384 18.04 -24.90 -4.68
N ALA A 385 18.34 -26.12 -4.23
CA ALA A 385 19.39 -26.95 -4.82
C ALA A 385 19.22 -27.17 -6.33
N LYS A 386 17.98 -27.31 -6.81
CA LYS A 386 17.70 -27.50 -8.24
C LYS A 386 18.08 -26.30 -9.11
N ASN A 387 17.95 -25.08 -8.59
CA ASN A 387 18.38 -23.88 -9.30
C ASN A 387 19.90 -23.83 -9.43
N ILE A 388 20.61 -24.29 -8.39
CA ILE A 388 22.06 -24.43 -8.40
C ILE A 388 22.53 -25.45 -9.43
N GLU A 389 21.87 -26.61 -9.53
CA GLU A 389 22.16 -27.59 -10.59
C GLU A 389 22.01 -26.95 -11.99
N LEU A 390 20.92 -26.21 -12.22
CA LEU A 390 20.70 -25.52 -13.50
C LEU A 390 21.73 -24.41 -13.78
N ALA A 391 22.20 -23.72 -12.74
CA ALA A 391 23.27 -22.73 -12.86
C ALA A 391 24.62 -23.39 -13.19
N GLN A 392 24.92 -24.53 -12.56
CA GLN A 392 26.13 -25.30 -12.81
C GLN A 392 26.13 -25.90 -14.22
N ASP A 393 25.01 -26.46 -14.68
CA ASP A 393 24.84 -26.94 -16.06
C ASP A 393 25.06 -25.82 -17.10
N ARG A 394 24.70 -24.58 -16.74
CA ARG A 394 24.79 -23.42 -17.63
C ARG A 394 26.19 -22.81 -17.70
N LEU A 395 26.90 -22.76 -16.58
CA LEU A 395 28.13 -22.00 -16.42
C LEU A 395 29.40 -22.87 -16.32
N GLY A 396 29.24 -24.17 -16.05
CA GLY A 396 30.36 -25.08 -15.79
C GLY A 396 30.93 -24.91 -14.38
N THR A 397 32.17 -25.31 -14.15
CA THR A 397 32.82 -25.21 -12.82
C THR A 397 34.08 -24.36 -12.82
N ASP A 398 34.50 -23.85 -13.98
CA ASP A 398 35.69 -23.02 -14.09
C ASP A 398 35.38 -21.62 -13.54
N GLN A 399 36.09 -21.21 -12.48
CA GLN A 399 35.97 -19.90 -11.83
C GLN A 399 34.58 -19.60 -11.20
N TYR A 400 33.79 -20.64 -11.00
CA TYR A 400 32.52 -20.60 -10.27
C TYR A 400 32.53 -21.57 -9.09
N SER A 401 31.78 -21.25 -8.03
CA SER A 401 31.50 -22.19 -6.94
C SER A 401 30.05 -22.14 -6.54
N TYR A 402 29.48 -23.29 -6.22
CA TYR A 402 28.04 -23.45 -6.05
C TYR A 402 27.69 -23.81 -4.61
N ARG A 403 26.68 -23.13 -4.03
CA ARG A 403 26.23 -23.41 -2.67
C ARG A 403 24.71 -23.44 -2.58
N SER A 404 24.15 -24.56 -2.12
CA SER A 404 22.77 -24.58 -1.61
C SER A 404 22.76 -24.11 -0.16
N LEU A 405 22.11 -22.99 0.15
CA LEU A 405 21.99 -22.53 1.53
C LEU A 405 21.02 -23.45 2.29
N ARG A 406 21.53 -24.24 3.23
CA ARG A 406 20.68 -24.93 4.23
C ARG A 406 20.40 -23.93 5.35
N ARG A 407 19.12 -23.74 5.73
CA ARG A 407 18.75 -23.01 6.95
C ARG A 407 19.49 -23.65 8.13
N MET A 408 20.28 -22.87 8.87
CA MET A 408 20.67 -23.20 10.25
C MET A 408 19.50 -22.94 11.17
#